data_AF-A0A1F5J9T9-F1
#
_entry.id   AF-A0A1F5J9T9-F1
#
_cell.length_a   1.000
_cell.length_b   1.000
_cell.length_c   1.000
_cell.angle_alpha   90.00
_cell.angle_beta   90.00
_cell.angle_gamma   90.00
#
_symmetry.space_group_name_H-M   'P 1'
#
loop_
_entity.id
_entity.type
_entity.pdbx_description
1 polymer ?
#
loop_
_entity_poly.entity_id
_entity_poly.type
_entity_poly.pdbx_seq_one_letter_code
_entity_poly.pdbx_strand_id
1 'polypeptide(L)'
;MGKSRGKGNAEELQGEVDNQVGISDDYAAYDSLFVRHQLCMAHPQRKLKNLSESKTLSEQSRVTCHKSYAAFSSLYEDLERTLETEYQKDRWLQERNGYIKRLKEIAIVTASDPHKLKVIKQSLRENAEKYFTCLLQPGIPADNNKAERGLRHIVLKRKSSYGSKTQKGADTMSILASTLLSAWWSKPDNFFVAYNQMLTV
;
A
#
# COMPACT_ATOMS: atom_id res chain seq x y z
N MET A 1 12.78 -4.14 18.55
CA MET A 1 11.57 -4.26 17.68
C MET A 1 11.32 -5.71 17.28
N GLY A 2 10.10 -6.25 17.48
CA GLY A 2 9.77 -7.61 17.00
C GLY A 2 8.92 -8.51 17.91
N LYS A 3 8.38 -8.01 19.04
CA LYS A 3 7.55 -8.84 19.95
C LYS A 3 6.17 -9.15 19.38
N SER A 4 5.61 -8.28 18.54
CA SER A 4 4.33 -8.51 17.86
C SER A 4 4.28 -7.76 16.52
N ARG A 5 3.29 -8.09 15.68
CA ARG A 5 2.89 -7.28 14.50
C ARG A 5 1.69 -6.39 14.82
N GLY A 6 1.37 -6.23 16.11
CA GLY A 6 0.16 -5.56 16.56
C GLY A 6 0.29 -4.04 16.48
N LYS A 7 -0.87 -3.38 16.53
CA LYS A 7 -1.07 -1.93 16.46
C LYS A 7 -0.09 -1.12 17.32
N GLY A 8 0.23 -1.59 18.52
CA GLY A 8 1.13 -0.90 19.45
C GLY A 8 2.54 -0.59 18.91
N ASN A 9 3.12 -1.43 18.04
CA ASN A 9 4.43 -1.08 17.45
C ASN A 9 4.29 0.04 16.40
N ALA A 10 3.14 0.10 15.73
CA ALA A 10 2.88 1.13 14.74
C ALA A 10 2.58 2.47 15.42
N GLU A 11 1.88 2.46 16.56
CA GLU A 11 1.66 3.64 17.42
C GLU A 11 3.00 4.22 17.92
N GLU A 12 3.92 3.37 18.39
CA GLU A 12 5.27 3.82 18.83
C GLU A 12 6.09 4.43 17.68
N LEU A 13 6.02 3.84 16.48
CA LEU A 13 6.74 4.32 15.30
C LEU A 13 6.16 5.59 14.69
N GLN A 14 4.90 5.91 15.01
CA GLN A 14 4.18 7.03 14.42
C GLN A 14 4.81 8.39 14.81
N GLY A 15 5.31 8.47 16.05
CA GLY A 15 5.85 9.69 16.64
C GLY A 15 4.81 10.80 16.80
N GLU A 16 5.25 11.96 17.29
CA GLU A 16 4.42 13.16 17.43
C GLU A 16 4.61 14.05 16.18
N VAL A 17 3.89 13.73 15.11
CA VAL A 17 3.93 14.51 13.85
C VAL A 17 2.54 15.01 13.50
N ASP A 18 2.38 16.34 13.49
CA ASP A 18 1.14 16.99 13.09
C ASP A 18 0.82 16.72 11.61
N ASN A 19 -0.47 16.57 11.30
CA ASN A 19 -0.98 16.32 9.94
C ASN A 19 -0.41 15.09 9.21
N GLN A 20 0.08 14.09 9.95
CA GLN A 20 0.58 12.86 9.36
C GLN A 20 -0.52 12.09 8.60
N VAL A 21 -0.21 11.64 7.39
CA VAL A 21 -1.04 10.72 6.61
C VAL A 21 -0.43 9.33 6.68
N GLY A 22 -1.16 8.38 7.25
CA GLY A 22 -0.78 6.97 7.23
C GLY A 22 -1.24 6.29 5.96
N ILE A 23 -0.40 5.43 5.39
CA ILE A 23 -0.71 4.66 4.18
C ILE A 23 -0.64 3.17 4.52
N SER A 24 -1.75 2.45 4.42
CA SER A 24 -1.79 1.01 4.74
C SER A 24 -2.68 0.21 3.79
N ASP A 25 -2.65 -1.12 3.94
CA ASP A 25 -3.68 -2.01 3.40
C ASP A 25 -5.01 -1.87 4.17
N ASP A 26 -6.04 -2.60 3.73
CA ASP A 26 -7.37 -2.64 4.36
C ASP A 26 -7.41 -3.50 5.63
N TYR A 27 -6.31 -3.54 6.39
CA TYR A 27 -6.24 -4.28 7.64
C TYR A 27 -6.85 -3.48 8.80
N ALA A 28 -7.92 -4.03 9.40
CA ALA A 28 -8.73 -3.37 10.42
C ALA A 28 -7.95 -2.83 11.63
N ALA A 29 -6.79 -3.42 11.97
CA ALA A 29 -5.97 -2.92 13.09
C ALA A 29 -5.41 -1.50 12.86
N TYR A 30 -5.38 -1.03 11.60
CA TYR A 30 -4.89 0.29 11.23
C TYR A 30 -6.00 1.34 11.10
N ASP A 31 -7.27 0.96 11.16
CA ASP A 31 -8.39 1.89 10.90
C ASP A 31 -8.44 3.08 11.87
N SER A 32 -8.00 2.86 13.12
CA SER A 32 -7.95 3.87 14.17
C SER A 32 -6.54 4.35 14.48
N LEU A 33 -5.56 4.00 13.64
CA LEU A 33 -4.16 4.35 13.86
C LEU A 33 -3.83 5.75 13.33
N PHE A 34 -4.50 6.20 12.27
CA PHE A 34 -4.16 7.43 11.59
C PHE A 34 -5.30 8.43 11.61
N VAL A 35 -5.01 9.69 11.93
CA VAL A 35 -5.97 10.80 11.82
C VAL A 35 -6.38 11.00 10.35
N ARG A 36 -5.41 10.93 9.44
CA ARG A 36 -5.64 10.89 7.99
C ARG A 36 -5.14 9.57 7.44
N HIS A 37 -6.04 8.79 6.84
CA HIS A 37 -5.73 7.45 6.36
C HIS A 37 -5.88 7.36 4.85
N GLN A 38 -4.78 7.02 4.17
CA GLN A 38 -4.77 6.62 2.78
C GLN A 38 -4.77 5.08 2.71
N LEU A 39 -5.79 4.49 2.08
CA LEU A 39 -5.78 3.07 1.76
C LEU A 39 -5.00 2.82 0.47
N CYS A 40 -4.18 1.78 0.48
CA CYS A 40 -3.36 1.43 -0.67
C CYS A 40 -4.21 0.88 -1.82
N MET A 41 -4.22 1.59 -2.95
CA MET A 41 -4.93 1.22 -4.18
C MET A 41 -4.42 -0.08 -4.81
N ALA A 42 -3.14 -0.41 -4.64
CA ALA A 42 -2.54 -1.61 -5.22
C ALA A 42 -3.15 -2.92 -4.67
N HIS A 43 -3.75 -2.90 -3.47
CA HIS A 43 -4.38 -4.08 -2.89
C HIS A 43 -5.68 -4.48 -3.61
N PRO A 44 -6.70 -3.60 -3.73
CA PRO A 44 -7.86 -3.89 -4.57
C PRO A 44 -7.49 -4.22 -6.01
N GLN A 45 -6.53 -3.51 -6.60
CA GLN A 45 -6.05 -3.78 -7.96
C GLN A 45 -5.62 -5.24 -8.13
N ARG A 46 -4.78 -5.76 -7.22
CA ARG A 46 -4.35 -7.16 -7.21
C ARG A 46 -5.52 -8.12 -6.98
N LYS A 47 -6.41 -7.82 -6.02
CA LYS A 47 -7.59 -8.66 -5.71
C LYS A 47 -8.50 -8.79 -6.94
N LEU A 48 -8.79 -7.68 -7.63
CA LEU A 48 -9.62 -7.63 -8.83
C LEU A 48 -8.96 -8.34 -10.02
N LYS A 49 -7.66 -8.11 -10.26
CA LYS A 49 -6.90 -8.79 -11.32
C LYS A 49 -6.95 -10.30 -11.16
N ASN A 50 -6.60 -10.80 -9.98
CA ASN A 50 -6.61 -12.24 -9.66
C ASN A 50 -7.99 -12.87 -9.86
N LEU A 51 -9.05 -12.12 -9.54
CA LEU A 51 -10.41 -12.60 -9.75
C LEU A 51 -10.79 -12.63 -11.23
N SER A 52 -10.37 -11.63 -12.01
CA SER A 52 -10.58 -11.60 -13.47
C SER A 52 -9.82 -12.68 -14.23
N GLU A 53 -8.68 -13.14 -13.70
CA GLU A 53 -7.84 -14.20 -14.28
C GLU A 53 -8.16 -15.59 -13.72
N SER A 54 -9.17 -15.71 -12.86
CA SER A 54 -9.51 -16.95 -12.18
C SER A 54 -10.09 -18.00 -13.13
N LYS A 55 -9.41 -19.15 -13.23
CA LYS A 55 -9.85 -20.31 -14.05
C LYS A 55 -11.02 -21.10 -13.43
N THR A 56 -11.37 -20.82 -12.17
CA THR A 56 -12.42 -21.54 -11.44
C THR A 56 -13.79 -20.84 -11.50
N LEU A 57 -13.85 -19.64 -12.09
CA LEU A 57 -15.10 -18.90 -12.28
C LEU A 57 -15.79 -19.30 -13.58
N SER A 58 -17.11 -19.19 -13.61
CA SER A 58 -17.87 -19.28 -14.85
C SER A 58 -17.51 -18.13 -15.79
N GLU A 59 -17.71 -18.33 -17.09
CA GLU A 59 -17.44 -17.30 -18.11
C GLU A 59 -18.14 -15.97 -17.78
N GLN A 60 -19.43 -16.05 -17.44
CA GLN A 60 -20.21 -14.88 -17.07
C GLN A 60 -19.63 -14.13 -15.86
N SER A 61 -19.18 -14.86 -14.83
CA SER A 61 -18.55 -14.27 -13.65
C SER A 61 -17.20 -13.65 -13.99
N ARG A 62 -16.45 -14.26 -14.92
CA ARG A 62 -15.17 -13.73 -15.38
C ARG A 62 -15.33 -12.41 -16.11
N VAL A 63 -16.36 -12.29 -16.97
CA VAL A 63 -16.68 -11.03 -17.66
C VAL A 63 -17.00 -9.91 -16.67
N THR A 64 -17.80 -10.17 -15.63
CA THR A 64 -18.12 -9.14 -14.61
C THR A 64 -16.90 -8.75 -13.78
N CYS A 65 -16.04 -9.71 -13.45
CA CYS A 65 -14.77 -9.45 -12.76
C CYS A 65 -13.81 -8.64 -13.64
N HIS A 66 -13.68 -8.98 -14.91
CA HIS A 66 -12.83 -8.26 -15.86
C HIS A 66 -13.31 -6.81 -16.05
N LYS A 67 -14.61 -6.57 -16.20
CA LYS A 67 -15.18 -5.21 -16.26
C LYS A 67 -14.84 -4.39 -15.01
N SER A 68 -14.98 -4.98 -13.82
CA SER A 68 -14.67 -4.31 -12.56
C SER A 68 -13.17 -4.02 -12.43
N TYR A 69 -12.32 -4.96 -12.84
CA TYR A 69 -10.86 -4.80 -12.89
C TYR A 69 -10.44 -3.68 -13.85
N ALA A 70 -10.93 -3.69 -15.09
CA ALA A 70 -10.60 -2.68 -16.09
C ALA A 70 -11.03 -1.27 -15.65
N ALA A 71 -12.25 -1.15 -15.12
CA ALA A 71 -12.76 0.13 -14.63
C ALA A 71 -11.96 0.68 -13.44
N PHE A 72 -11.57 -0.18 -12.49
CA PHE A 72 -10.72 0.19 -11.36
C PHE A 72 -9.30 0.53 -11.82
N SER A 73 -8.73 -0.23 -12.76
CA SER A 73 -7.39 0.01 -13.31
C SER A 73 -7.32 1.38 -13.95
N SER A 74 -8.29 1.72 -14.81
CA SER A 74 -8.35 3.05 -15.42
C SER A 74 -8.54 4.15 -14.37
N LEU A 75 -9.36 3.94 -13.34
CA LEU A 75 -9.50 4.92 -12.25
C LEU A 75 -8.17 5.16 -11.54
N TYR A 76 -7.42 4.09 -11.29
CA TYR A 76 -6.14 4.16 -10.58
C TYR A 76 -5.07 4.85 -11.44
N GLU A 77 -4.96 4.49 -12.72
CA GLU A 77 -4.05 5.17 -13.66
C GLU A 77 -4.38 6.67 -13.78
N ASP A 78 -5.67 7.03 -13.84
CA ASP A 78 -6.09 8.42 -13.89
C ASP A 78 -5.68 9.17 -12.60
N LEU A 79 -5.83 8.53 -11.43
CA LEU A 79 -5.40 9.10 -10.15
C LEU A 79 -3.89 9.33 -10.14
N GLU A 80 -3.08 8.37 -10.59
CA GLU A 80 -1.63 8.51 -10.65
C GLU A 80 -1.22 9.70 -11.54
N ARG A 81 -1.84 9.85 -12.72
CA ARG A 81 -1.60 11.02 -13.59
C ARG A 81 -2.00 12.33 -12.93
N THR A 82 -3.07 12.36 -12.14
CA THR A 82 -3.46 13.56 -11.38
C THR A 82 -2.42 13.90 -10.30
N LEU A 83 -1.87 12.91 -9.61
CA LEU A 83 -0.83 13.10 -8.59
C LEU A 83 0.51 13.60 -9.18
N GLU A 84 0.75 13.40 -10.48
CA GLU A 84 1.88 13.94 -11.22
C GLU A 84 1.70 15.41 -11.63
N THR A 85 0.47 15.94 -11.58
CA THR A 85 0.21 17.35 -11.90
C THR A 85 0.68 18.29 -10.79
N GLU A 86 0.87 19.57 -11.13
CA GLU A 86 1.13 20.60 -10.11
C GLU A 86 -0.02 20.66 -9.09
N TYR A 87 0.34 20.68 -7.81
CA TYR A 87 -0.62 20.71 -6.72
C TYR A 87 -1.41 22.02 -6.71
N GLN A 88 -2.72 21.91 -6.94
CA GLN A 88 -3.66 23.01 -6.83
C GLN A 88 -4.83 22.56 -5.95
N LYS A 89 -4.91 23.11 -4.73
CA LYS A 89 -5.82 22.64 -3.68
C LYS A 89 -7.26 22.48 -4.15
N ASP A 90 -7.84 23.53 -4.74
CA ASP A 90 -9.25 23.51 -5.14
C ASP A 90 -9.52 22.54 -6.29
N ARG A 91 -8.60 22.48 -7.27
CA ARG A 91 -8.65 21.54 -8.38
C ARG A 91 -8.57 20.09 -7.89
N TRP A 92 -7.58 19.76 -7.05
CA TRP A 92 -7.40 18.41 -6.52
C TRP A 92 -8.58 17.98 -5.64
N LEU A 93 -9.17 18.91 -4.89
CA LEU A 93 -10.38 18.64 -4.10
C LEU A 93 -11.60 18.35 -5.00
N GLN A 94 -11.73 19.06 -6.12
CA GLN A 94 -12.76 18.77 -7.12
C GLN A 94 -12.55 17.40 -7.77
N GLU A 95 -11.33 17.09 -8.21
CA GLU A 95 -10.96 15.79 -8.78
C GLU A 95 -11.24 14.66 -7.77
N ARG A 96 -10.88 14.84 -6.49
CA ARG A 96 -11.15 13.89 -5.41
C ARG A 96 -12.63 13.51 -5.36
N ASN A 97 -13.53 14.49 -5.41
CA ASN A 97 -14.97 14.21 -5.37
C ASN A 97 -15.43 13.42 -6.61
N GLY A 98 -14.87 13.74 -7.78
CA GLY A 98 -15.08 12.99 -9.02
C GLY A 98 -14.63 11.53 -8.90
N TYR A 99 -13.42 11.30 -8.38
CA TYR A 99 -12.90 9.95 -8.17
C TYR A 99 -13.69 9.15 -7.14
N ILE A 100 -14.11 9.76 -6.03
CA ILE A 100 -14.97 9.10 -5.03
C ILE A 100 -16.27 8.64 -5.66
N LYS A 101 -16.91 9.50 -6.46
CA LYS A 101 -18.15 9.16 -7.16
C LYS A 101 -17.93 7.98 -8.12
N ARG A 102 -16.90 8.07 -8.97
CA ARG A 102 -16.55 7.01 -9.92
C ARG A 102 -16.21 5.68 -9.23
N LEU A 103 -15.50 5.72 -8.11
CA LEU A 103 -15.21 4.51 -7.33
C LEU A 103 -16.49 3.89 -6.75
N LYS A 104 -17.41 4.72 -6.22
CA LYS A 104 -18.71 4.26 -5.72
C LYS A 104 -19.56 3.63 -6.84
N GLU A 105 -19.48 4.16 -8.06
CA GLU A 105 -20.14 3.59 -9.26
C GLU A 105 -19.55 2.22 -9.64
N ILE A 106 -18.22 2.10 -9.67
CA ILE A 106 -17.52 0.82 -9.90
C ILE A 106 -17.88 -0.21 -8.82
N ALA A 107 -18.05 0.26 -7.59
CA ALA A 107 -18.38 -0.53 -6.41
C ALA A 107 -19.87 -0.90 -6.29
N ILE A 108 -20.71 -0.59 -7.28
CA ILE A 108 -22.10 -1.07 -7.30
C ILE A 108 -22.12 -2.59 -7.48
N VAL A 109 -22.72 -3.27 -6.51
CA VAL A 109 -22.89 -4.73 -6.52
C VAL A 109 -24.06 -5.10 -7.42
N THR A 110 -23.83 -6.08 -8.30
CA THR A 110 -24.85 -6.64 -9.19
C THR A 110 -25.18 -8.09 -8.85
N ALA A 111 -26.34 -8.58 -9.29
CA ALA A 111 -26.73 -9.99 -9.09
C ALA A 111 -25.72 -10.96 -9.74
N SER A 112 -25.15 -10.58 -10.88
CA SER A 112 -24.16 -11.35 -11.64
C SER A 112 -22.74 -11.34 -11.03
N ASP A 113 -22.50 -10.58 -9.97
CA ASP A 113 -21.19 -10.56 -9.32
C ASP A 113 -20.99 -11.86 -8.51
N PRO A 114 -19.86 -12.56 -8.65
CA PRO A 114 -19.54 -13.67 -7.76
C PRO A 114 -19.31 -13.14 -6.33
N HIS A 115 -19.54 -13.98 -5.32
CA HIS A 115 -19.46 -13.59 -3.89
C HIS A 115 -18.18 -12.80 -3.55
N LYS A 116 -17.00 -13.26 -4.02
CA LYS A 116 -15.73 -12.56 -3.78
C LYS A 116 -15.71 -11.14 -4.36
N LEU A 117 -16.30 -10.92 -5.53
CA LEU A 117 -16.39 -9.58 -6.12
C LEU A 117 -17.33 -8.68 -5.31
N LYS A 118 -18.45 -9.21 -4.81
CA LYS A 118 -19.38 -8.47 -3.95
C LYS A 118 -18.69 -7.95 -2.69
N VAL A 119 -17.91 -8.80 -2.01
CA VAL A 119 -17.13 -8.42 -0.83
C VAL A 119 -16.11 -7.32 -1.15
N ILE A 120 -15.38 -7.44 -2.26
CA ILE A 120 -14.41 -6.42 -2.67
C ILE A 120 -15.12 -5.09 -2.94
N LYS A 121 -16.20 -5.10 -3.73
CA LYS A 121 -16.99 -3.90 -4.05
C LYS A 121 -17.58 -3.25 -2.81
N GLN A 122 -18.11 -4.03 -1.87
CA GLN A 122 -18.61 -3.51 -0.61
C GLN A 122 -17.51 -2.77 0.17
N SER A 123 -16.34 -3.39 0.36
CA SER A 123 -15.20 -2.75 1.04
C SER A 123 -14.74 -1.47 0.33
N LEU A 124 -14.68 -1.48 -1.02
CA LEU A 124 -14.36 -0.29 -1.82
C LEU A 124 -15.37 0.85 -1.60
N ARG A 125 -16.65 0.53 -1.51
CA ARG A 125 -17.71 1.52 -1.29
C ARG A 125 -17.65 2.11 0.11
N GLU A 126 -17.50 1.26 1.13
CA GLU A 126 -17.43 1.66 2.54
C GLU A 126 -16.21 2.56 2.82
N ASN A 127 -15.08 2.25 2.18
CA ASN A 127 -13.83 2.97 2.39
C ASN A 127 -13.49 3.97 1.28
N ALA A 128 -14.46 4.34 0.42
CA ALA A 128 -14.20 5.10 -0.80
C ALA A 128 -13.40 6.39 -0.57
N GLU A 129 -13.66 7.09 0.53
CA GLU A 129 -12.96 8.34 0.86
C GLU A 129 -11.49 8.13 1.21
N LYS A 130 -11.18 7.05 1.93
CA LYS A 130 -9.81 6.73 2.37
C LYS A 130 -8.89 6.42 1.19
N TYR A 131 -9.43 6.03 0.04
CA TYR A 131 -8.64 5.79 -1.16
C TYR A 131 -8.14 7.06 -1.86
N PHE A 132 -8.67 8.24 -1.49
CA PHE A 132 -8.32 9.51 -2.15
C PHE A 132 -7.83 10.58 -1.16
N THR A 133 -7.36 10.16 0.02
CA THR A 133 -6.69 11.04 0.99
C THR A 133 -5.42 11.66 0.41
N CYS A 134 -4.76 10.97 -0.53
CA CYS A 134 -3.60 11.45 -1.29
C CYS A 134 -3.84 12.74 -2.08
N LEU A 135 -5.11 13.10 -2.36
CA LEU A 135 -5.45 14.35 -3.04
C LEU A 135 -5.66 15.54 -2.08
N LEU A 136 -5.55 15.33 -0.76
CA LEU A 136 -5.70 16.40 0.23
C LEU A 136 -4.42 17.20 0.46
N GLN A 137 -3.26 16.64 0.08
CA GLN A 137 -1.96 17.27 0.25
C GLN A 137 -0.94 16.68 -0.74
N PRO A 138 0.05 17.46 -1.20
CA PRO A 138 1.05 16.99 -2.15
C PRO A 138 1.99 15.95 -1.53
N GLY A 139 2.59 15.11 -2.38
CA GLY A 139 3.65 14.17 -1.99
C GLY A 139 3.16 12.88 -1.32
N ILE A 140 1.84 12.67 -1.21
CA ILE A 140 1.27 11.43 -0.69
C ILE A 140 0.95 10.49 -1.86
N PRO A 141 1.58 9.31 -1.95
CA PRO A 141 1.27 8.35 -2.99
C PRO A 141 -0.10 7.68 -2.74
N ALA A 142 -0.71 7.16 -3.82
CA ALA A 142 -1.95 6.39 -3.75
C ALA A 142 -1.76 4.97 -3.16
N ASP A 143 -0.52 4.51 -3.03
CA ASP A 143 -0.16 3.19 -2.55
C ASP A 143 1.03 3.20 -1.57
N ASN A 144 1.18 2.08 -0.85
CA ASN A 144 2.28 1.85 0.09
C ASN A 144 3.44 1.05 -0.53
N ASN A 145 3.51 0.92 -1.86
CA ASN A 145 4.45 0.00 -2.51
C ASN A 145 5.91 0.32 -2.16
N LYS A 146 6.25 1.62 -1.98
CA LYS A 146 7.60 2.03 -1.55
C LYS A 146 7.95 1.46 -0.17
N ALA A 147 7.02 1.53 0.78
CA ALA A 147 7.21 0.97 2.12
C ALA A 147 7.30 -0.57 2.07
N GLU A 148 6.41 -1.22 1.31
CA GLU A 148 6.43 -2.68 1.14
C GLU A 148 7.74 -3.17 0.51
N ARG A 149 8.25 -2.47 -0.51
CA ARG A 149 9.56 -2.77 -1.12
C ARG A 149 10.70 -2.62 -0.13
N GLY A 150 10.71 -1.54 0.66
CA GLY A 150 11.75 -1.31 1.67
C GLY A 150 11.79 -2.41 2.74
N LEU A 151 10.64 -2.92 3.15
CA LEU A 151 10.54 -3.98 4.16
C LEU A 151 10.76 -5.39 3.59
N ARG A 152 10.62 -5.58 2.27
CA ARG A 152 10.58 -6.90 1.63
C ARG A 152 11.80 -7.76 1.95
N HIS A 153 13.01 -7.20 1.87
CA HIS A 153 14.25 -7.96 2.12
C HIS A 153 14.30 -8.49 3.55
N ILE A 154 13.92 -7.67 4.54
CA ILE A 154 13.90 -8.05 5.95
C ILE A 154 12.80 -9.10 6.20
N VAL A 155 11.62 -8.93 5.59
CA VAL A 155 10.50 -9.89 5.71
C VAL A 155 10.90 -11.26 5.14
N LEU A 156 11.53 -11.29 3.97
CA LEU A 156 12.02 -12.54 3.35
C LEU A 156 13.11 -13.20 4.18
N LYS A 157 14.09 -12.42 4.67
CA LYS A 157 15.11 -12.93 5.60
C LYS A 157 14.46 -13.57 6.81
N ARG A 158 13.51 -12.88 7.45
CA ARG A 158 12.82 -13.39 8.66
C ARG A 158 12.07 -14.67 8.37
N LYS A 159 11.39 -14.75 7.22
CA LYS A 159 10.68 -15.96 6.80
C LYS A 159 11.63 -17.15 6.61
N SER A 160 12.78 -16.93 5.98
CA SER A 160 13.76 -18.01 5.71
C SER A 160 14.55 -18.44 6.96
N SER A 161 14.82 -17.52 7.87
CA SER A 161 15.64 -17.76 9.07
C SER A 161 14.84 -17.94 10.36
N TYR A 162 13.51 -17.96 10.27
CA TYR A 162 12.58 -18.00 11.42
C TYR A 162 12.78 -16.83 12.41
N GLY A 163 13.25 -15.69 11.92
CA GLY A 163 13.45 -14.48 12.72
C GLY A 163 14.77 -14.46 13.51
N SER A 164 14.72 -13.89 14.72
CA SER A 164 15.85 -13.81 15.65
C SER A 164 15.43 -14.43 16.98
N LYS A 165 16.29 -15.29 17.56
CA LYS A 165 16.01 -15.99 18.83
C LYS A 165 16.14 -15.09 20.06
N THR A 166 16.89 -13.99 19.96
CA THR A 166 17.16 -13.05 21.06
C THR A 166 16.95 -11.62 20.60
N GLN A 167 16.65 -10.71 21.54
CA GLN A 167 16.51 -9.28 21.24
C GLN A 167 17.81 -8.71 20.66
N LYS A 168 18.96 -9.07 21.28
CA LYS A 168 20.30 -8.72 20.76
C LYS A 168 20.47 -9.12 19.29
N GLY A 169 20.07 -10.33 18.92
CA GLY A 169 20.14 -10.77 17.52
C GLY A 169 19.17 -10.05 16.59
N ALA A 170 18.02 -9.60 17.08
CA ALA A 170 17.11 -8.75 16.31
C ALA A 170 17.70 -7.35 16.09
N ASP A 171 18.33 -6.77 17.12
CA ASP A 171 18.93 -5.44 17.05
C ASP A 171 20.16 -5.44 16.13
N THR A 172 21.04 -6.45 16.25
CA THR A 172 22.16 -6.64 15.31
C THR A 172 21.68 -6.78 13.87
N MET A 173 20.62 -7.58 13.63
CA MET A 173 20.04 -7.70 12.29
C MET A 173 19.47 -6.36 11.79
N SER A 174 18.85 -5.57 12.66
CA SER A 174 18.31 -4.25 12.31
C SER A 174 19.41 -3.30 11.84
N ILE A 175 20.52 -3.24 12.58
CA ILE A 175 21.68 -2.41 12.24
C ILE A 175 22.31 -2.87 10.92
N LEU A 176 22.53 -4.19 10.76
CA LEU A 176 23.11 -4.73 9.53
C LEU A 176 22.19 -4.47 8.33
N ALA A 177 20.88 -4.67 8.48
CA ALA A 177 19.92 -4.39 7.43
C ALA A 177 19.92 -2.91 7.04
N SER A 178 19.92 -1.99 8.01
CA SER A 178 19.88 -0.56 7.70
C SER A 178 21.11 -0.13 6.93
N THR A 179 22.30 -0.56 7.34
CA THR A 179 23.55 -0.21 6.64
C THR A 179 23.64 -0.86 5.25
N LEU A 180 23.44 -2.17 5.16
CA LEU A 180 23.60 -2.91 3.90
C LEU A 180 22.56 -2.51 2.85
N LEU A 181 21.28 -2.37 3.23
CA LEU A 181 20.23 -1.97 2.29
C LEU A 181 20.39 -0.52 1.84
N SER A 182 20.82 0.38 2.73
CA SER A 182 21.09 1.78 2.35
C SER A 182 22.26 1.88 1.37
N ALA A 183 23.35 1.13 1.61
CA ALA A 183 24.47 1.07 0.68
C ALA A 183 24.05 0.51 -0.69
N TRP A 184 23.28 -0.59 -0.68
CA TRP A 184 22.77 -1.23 -1.90
C TRP A 184 21.88 -0.30 -2.72
N TRP A 185 20.95 0.41 -2.08
CA TRP A 185 20.03 1.30 -2.80
C TRP A 185 20.66 2.61 -3.26
N SER A 186 21.69 3.10 -2.58
CA SER A 186 22.36 4.36 -2.95
C SER A 186 23.45 4.15 -4.00
N LYS A 187 24.21 3.05 -3.94
CA LYS A 187 25.37 2.79 -4.80
C LYS A 187 25.43 1.30 -5.19
N PRO A 188 24.46 0.79 -5.98
CA PRO A 188 24.43 -0.64 -6.33
C PRO A 188 25.68 -1.09 -7.09
N ASP A 189 26.14 -0.31 -8.08
CA ASP A 189 27.30 -0.66 -8.90
C ASP A 189 28.63 -0.62 -8.14
N ASN A 190 28.68 0.17 -7.06
CA ASN A 190 29.86 0.35 -6.22
C ASN A 190 29.62 -0.14 -4.79
N PHE A 191 28.72 -1.11 -4.61
CA PHE A 191 28.26 -1.55 -3.30
C PHE A 191 29.41 -1.93 -2.37
N PHE A 192 30.34 -2.76 -2.85
CA PHE A 192 31.47 -3.23 -2.03
C PHE A 192 32.43 -2.09 -1.66
N VAL A 193 32.62 -1.12 -2.55
CA VAL A 193 33.45 0.07 -2.26
C VAL A 193 32.79 0.92 -1.19
N ALA A 194 31.50 1.21 -1.33
CA ALA A 194 30.73 1.98 -0.36
C ALA A 194 30.67 1.26 1.01
N TYR A 195 30.47 -0.05 0.99
CA TYR A 195 30.47 -0.88 2.20
C TYR A 195 31.85 -0.87 2.89
N ASN A 196 32.93 -1.04 2.12
CA ASN A 196 34.29 -1.00 2.66
C ASN A 196 34.60 0.36 3.31
N GLN A 197 34.20 1.46 2.68
CA GLN A 197 34.35 2.81 3.26
C GLN A 197 33.65 2.94 4.62
N MET A 198 32.47 2.31 4.80
CA MET A 198 31.73 2.33 6.08
C MET A 198 32.37 1.48 7.19
N LEU A 199 33.24 0.52 6.84
CA LEU A 199 33.95 -0.30 7.83
C LEU A 199 35.23 0.36 8.34
N THR A 200 35.74 1.37 7.62
CA THR A 200 37.02 2.02 7.89
C THR A 200 36.90 3.35 8.63
N VAL A 201 35.68 3.74 9.03
CA VAL A 201 35.38 4.92 9.87
C VAL A 201 35.26 4.51 11.32
#